data_AF-A0A417YST8-F1
#
_entry.id   AF-A0A417YST8-F1
#
_cell.length_a   1.000
_cell.length_b   1.000
_cell.length_c   1.000
_cell.angle_alpha   90.00
_cell.angle_beta   90.00
_cell.angle_gamma   90.00
#
_symmetry.space_group_name_H-M   'P 1'
#
loop_
_entity.id
_entity.type
_entity.pdbx_description
1 polymer ?
#
loop_
_entity_poly.entity_id
_entity_poly.type
_entity_poly.pdbx_seq_one_letter_code
_entity_poly.pdbx_strand_id
1 'polypeptide(L)'
;MGMIASFFRISSDKLQQLILNPNEATDLVYESEEIGEIELDIDKSWHGIYFLLSGEADLDAPADAHIGRAILGGHELGGDQGYGPLRYFKPNEVHEIYNELKRVAPEELANRFDVNELNRHEIYPMNKRWSENDKEYLIENYDFLLRYYEIAATNNEAMLLFIN
;
A
#
# COMPACT_ATOMS: atom_id res chain seq x y z
N MET A 1 -16.72 10.66 -0.36
CA MET A 1 -15.98 9.42 -0.63
C MET A 1 -14.67 9.81 -1.28
N GLY A 2 -13.60 9.06 -1.05
CA GLY A 2 -12.25 9.34 -1.55
C GLY A 2 -11.44 8.06 -1.56
N MET A 3 -10.31 8.07 -2.26
CA MET A 3 -9.44 6.92 -2.49
C MET A 3 -8.83 6.41 -1.19
N ILE A 4 -9.05 5.15 -0.86
CA ILE A 4 -8.36 4.43 0.23
C ILE A 4 -7.38 3.42 -0.36
N ALA A 5 -6.48 2.87 0.47
CA ALA A 5 -5.62 1.78 0.04
C ALA A 5 -5.79 0.56 0.95
N SER A 6 -6.06 -0.58 0.31
CA SER A 6 -6.19 -1.89 0.95
C SER A 6 -5.12 -2.86 0.46
N PHE A 7 -4.67 -3.72 1.37
CA PHE A 7 -3.66 -4.74 1.15
C PHE A 7 -4.22 -6.10 1.53
N PHE A 8 -4.01 -7.12 0.69
CA PHE A 8 -4.53 -8.46 0.95
C PHE A 8 -3.42 -9.50 0.93
N ARG A 9 -3.20 -10.17 2.06
CA ARG A 9 -2.29 -11.33 2.13
C ARG A 9 -2.98 -12.56 1.57
N ILE A 10 -2.36 -13.18 0.58
CA ILE A 10 -2.89 -14.39 -0.06
C ILE A 10 -1.79 -15.44 -0.23
N SER A 11 -2.18 -16.70 -0.31
CA SER A 11 -1.23 -17.77 -0.60
C SER A 11 -0.65 -17.62 -2.01
N SER A 12 0.56 -18.15 -2.23
CA SER A 12 1.17 -18.20 -3.57
C SER A 12 0.28 -18.94 -4.58
N ASP A 13 -0.42 -19.98 -4.15
CA ASP A 13 -1.32 -20.75 -5.02
C ASP A 13 -2.55 -19.93 -5.42
N LYS A 14 -3.12 -19.16 -4.48
CA LYS A 14 -4.24 -18.27 -4.79
C LYS A 14 -3.78 -17.17 -5.74
N LEU A 15 -2.60 -16.59 -5.54
CA LEU A 15 -2.06 -15.61 -6.50
C LEU A 15 -1.95 -16.20 -7.91
N GLN A 16 -1.43 -17.42 -8.06
CA GLN A 16 -1.34 -18.08 -9.37
C GLN A 16 -2.71 -18.28 -10.02
N GLN A 17 -3.74 -18.64 -9.24
CA GLN A 17 -5.12 -18.74 -9.75
C GLN A 17 -5.62 -17.39 -10.24
N LEU A 18 -5.42 -16.31 -9.48
CA LEU A 18 -5.83 -14.96 -9.86
C LEU A 18 -5.10 -14.46 -11.10
N ILE A 19 -3.81 -14.76 -11.26
CA ILE A 19 -3.05 -14.40 -12.48
C ILE A 19 -3.65 -15.09 -13.72
N LEU A 20 -4.13 -16.33 -13.58
CA LEU A 20 -4.78 -17.08 -14.67
C LEU A 20 -6.20 -16.58 -14.95
N ASN A 21 -6.92 -16.14 -13.91
CA ASN A 21 -8.29 -15.63 -13.98
C ASN A 21 -8.42 -14.24 -13.31
N PRO A 22 -7.92 -13.14 -13.92
CA PRO A 22 -7.82 -11.85 -13.24
C PRO A 22 -9.14 -11.25 -12.76
N ASN A 23 -10.28 -11.61 -13.38
CA ASN A 23 -11.59 -11.14 -12.94
C ASN A 23 -11.95 -11.63 -11.53
N GLU A 24 -11.46 -12.81 -11.12
CA GLU A 24 -11.70 -13.33 -9.75
C GLU A 24 -11.00 -12.47 -8.69
N ALA A 25 -10.01 -11.65 -9.06
CA ALA A 25 -9.31 -10.78 -8.13
C ALA A 25 -10.22 -9.63 -7.68
N THR A 26 -11.03 -9.10 -8.59
CA THR A 26 -12.05 -8.09 -8.28
C THR A 26 -13.11 -8.67 -7.34
N ASP A 27 -13.62 -9.87 -7.64
CA ASP A 27 -14.62 -10.54 -6.80
C ASP A 27 -14.06 -10.78 -5.38
N LEU A 28 -12.78 -11.15 -5.28
CA LEU A 28 -12.11 -11.35 -4.00
C LEU A 28 -12.07 -10.06 -3.14
N VAL A 29 -11.79 -8.90 -3.74
CA VAL A 29 -11.64 -7.64 -2.97
C VAL A 29 -12.97 -6.93 -2.69
N TYR A 30 -14.05 -7.29 -3.38
CA TYR A 30 -15.37 -6.66 -3.17
C TYR A 30 -16.40 -7.57 -2.50
N GLU A 31 -16.32 -8.89 -2.70
CA GLU A 31 -17.43 -9.81 -2.39
C GLU A 31 -17.06 -10.90 -1.38
N SER A 32 -15.79 -11.06 -0.99
CA SER A 32 -15.40 -12.14 -0.08
C SER A 32 -15.77 -11.83 1.38
N GLU A 33 -16.51 -12.76 2.01
CA GLU A 33 -16.83 -12.70 3.45
C GLU A 33 -15.59 -12.84 4.34
N GLU A 34 -14.49 -13.37 3.79
CA GLU A 34 -13.20 -13.56 4.49
C GLU A 34 -12.28 -12.33 4.41
N ILE A 35 -12.68 -11.28 3.66
CA ILE A 35 -11.88 -10.05 3.46
C ILE A 35 -11.34 -9.50 4.78
N GLY A 36 -12.18 -9.40 5.81
CA GLY A 36 -11.79 -8.79 7.09
C GLY A 36 -10.65 -9.51 7.82
N GLU A 37 -10.39 -10.80 7.54
CA GLU A 37 -9.28 -11.54 8.14
C GLU A 37 -7.98 -11.42 7.34
N ILE A 38 -8.09 -11.15 6.04
CA ILE A 38 -6.98 -11.09 5.10
C ILE A 38 -6.72 -9.69 4.57
N GLU A 39 -7.41 -8.65 5.02
CA GLU A 39 -7.25 -7.27 4.58
C GLU A 39 -6.55 -6.41 5.64
N LEU A 40 -5.69 -5.51 5.17
CA LEU A 40 -5.31 -4.31 5.89
C LEU A 40 -5.76 -3.09 5.07
N ASP A 41 -6.66 -2.29 5.63
CA ASP A 41 -7.03 -0.96 5.12
C ASP A 41 -6.24 0.11 5.88
N ILE A 42 -5.48 0.95 5.16
CA ILE A 42 -4.75 2.09 5.72
C ILE A 42 -5.46 3.43 5.45
N ASP A 43 -6.73 3.37 5.06
CA ASP A 43 -7.61 4.48 4.70
C ASP A 43 -6.89 5.43 3.71
N LYS A 44 -6.92 6.74 3.94
CA LYS A 44 -6.38 7.77 3.04
C LYS A 44 -4.94 8.13 3.33
N SER A 45 -4.25 7.34 4.16
CA SER A 45 -2.86 7.59 4.54
C SER A 45 -1.86 7.25 3.41
N TRP A 46 -2.29 6.50 2.39
CA TRP A 46 -1.43 5.89 1.37
C TRP A 46 -0.49 6.87 0.66
N HIS A 47 -0.97 8.04 0.21
CA HIS A 47 -0.11 9.00 -0.49
C HIS A 47 0.84 9.71 0.48
N GLY A 48 0.38 9.98 1.70
CA GLY A 48 1.24 10.53 2.75
C GLY A 48 2.38 9.57 3.10
N ILE A 49 2.07 8.29 3.32
CA ILE A 49 3.07 7.26 3.58
C ILE A 49 4.00 7.08 2.39
N TYR A 50 3.46 7.02 1.16
CA TYR A 50 4.26 6.99 -0.07
C TYR A 50 5.27 8.13 -0.11
N PHE A 51 4.82 9.37 0.06
CA PHE A 51 5.67 10.56 0.03
C PHE A 51 6.75 10.54 1.14
N LEU A 52 6.42 10.12 2.36
CA LEU A 52 7.41 10.03 3.44
C LEU A 52 8.46 8.93 3.21
N LEU A 53 8.09 7.89 2.46
CA LEU A 53 8.97 6.79 2.09
C LEU A 53 9.88 7.13 0.91
N SER A 54 9.34 7.77 -0.13
CA SER A 54 10.03 8.02 -1.40
C SER A 54 10.60 9.43 -1.57
N GLY A 55 9.98 10.42 -0.93
CA GLY A 55 10.15 11.84 -1.26
C GLY A 55 9.45 12.27 -2.55
N GLU A 56 8.72 11.36 -3.20
CA GLU A 56 8.04 11.59 -4.47
C GLU A 56 6.57 11.91 -4.25
N ALA A 57 6.08 12.96 -4.92
CA ALA A 57 4.68 13.36 -4.90
C ALA A 57 3.92 12.95 -6.17
N ASP A 58 4.67 12.56 -7.21
CA ASP A 58 4.10 12.19 -8.51
C ASP A 58 3.65 10.72 -8.47
N LEU A 59 2.38 10.51 -8.83
CA LEU A 59 1.74 9.20 -8.91
C LEU A 59 1.88 8.58 -10.30
N ASP A 60 2.24 9.37 -11.31
CA ASP A 60 2.49 8.91 -12.68
C ASP A 60 3.91 8.35 -12.84
N ALA A 61 4.79 8.60 -11.85
CA ALA A 61 6.13 8.07 -11.83
C ALA A 61 6.14 6.57 -11.44
N PRO A 62 6.99 5.74 -12.06
CA PRO A 62 7.13 4.34 -11.67
C PRO A 62 7.62 4.23 -10.22
N ALA A 63 6.75 3.76 -9.33
CA ALA A 63 7.05 3.62 -7.90
C ALA A 63 8.19 2.61 -7.61
N ASP A 64 8.55 1.76 -8.58
CA ASP A 64 9.48 0.64 -8.43
C ASP A 64 10.94 1.03 -8.11
N ALA A 65 11.31 2.29 -8.32
CA ALA A 65 12.68 2.78 -8.09
C ALA A 65 13.02 3.04 -6.62
N HIS A 66 12.02 3.03 -5.73
CA HIS A 66 12.18 3.36 -4.31
C HIS A 66 11.20 2.58 -3.43
N ILE A 67 11.38 2.66 -2.12
CA ILE A 67 10.57 1.89 -1.16
C ILE A 67 9.08 2.28 -1.13
N GLY A 68 8.70 3.42 -1.71
CA GLY A 68 7.30 3.77 -2.00
C GLY A 68 6.56 2.74 -2.88
N ARG A 69 7.29 1.83 -3.57
CA ARG A 69 6.70 0.66 -4.25
C ARG A 69 5.86 -0.22 -3.33
N ALA A 70 6.11 -0.18 -2.03
CA ALA A 70 5.26 -0.86 -1.04
C ALA A 70 3.79 -0.41 -1.07
N ILE A 71 3.47 0.77 -1.63
CA ILE A 71 2.12 1.31 -1.74
C ILE A 71 1.60 1.25 -3.18
N LEU A 72 2.42 1.63 -4.17
CA LEU A 72 2.00 1.87 -5.56
C LEU A 72 2.78 1.06 -6.60
N GLY A 73 3.64 0.13 -6.18
CA GLY A 73 4.45 -0.68 -7.08
C GLY A 73 3.75 -1.95 -7.54
N GLY A 74 4.56 -2.92 -7.95
CA GLY A 74 4.11 -4.28 -8.25
C GLY A 74 3.49 -4.44 -9.63
N HIS A 75 3.01 -5.65 -9.89
CA HIS A 75 2.49 -6.05 -11.19
C HIS A 75 0.98 -5.79 -11.26
N GLU A 76 0.50 -5.21 -12.35
CA GLU A 76 -0.93 -5.03 -12.57
C GLU A 76 -1.65 -6.38 -12.74
N LEU A 77 -2.87 -6.46 -12.22
CA LEU A 77 -3.73 -7.63 -12.24
C LEU A 77 -5.16 -7.22 -12.59
N GLY A 78 -5.64 -7.71 -13.72
CA GLY A 78 -6.99 -7.45 -14.19
C GLY A 78 -7.15 -6.08 -14.85
N GLY A 79 -8.40 -5.61 -14.92
CA GLY A 79 -8.76 -4.33 -15.52
C GLY A 79 -8.84 -3.21 -14.49
N ASP A 80 -8.95 -1.98 -14.98
CA ASP A 80 -9.19 -0.78 -14.18
C ASP A 80 -10.49 -0.88 -13.36
N GLN A 81 -10.40 -0.60 -12.06
CA GLN A 81 -11.52 -0.62 -11.10
C GLN A 81 -11.98 0.80 -10.68
N GLY A 82 -11.52 1.83 -11.38
CA GLY A 82 -11.88 3.23 -11.17
C GLY A 82 -10.68 4.12 -10.83
N TYR A 83 -9.67 3.58 -10.16
CA TYR A 83 -8.40 4.25 -9.85
C TYR A 83 -7.18 3.43 -10.28
N GLY A 84 -7.37 2.58 -11.29
CA GLY A 84 -6.37 1.63 -11.77
C GLY A 84 -6.73 0.18 -11.47
N PRO A 85 -5.93 -0.77 -12.00
CA PRO A 85 -6.10 -2.18 -11.71
C PRO A 85 -5.64 -2.52 -10.30
N LEU A 86 -6.02 -3.71 -9.81
CA LEU A 86 -5.34 -4.29 -8.66
C LEU A 86 -3.87 -4.49 -9.01
N ARG A 87 -3.02 -4.48 -8.00
CA ARG A 87 -1.59 -4.75 -8.12
C ARG A 87 -1.22 -5.93 -7.24
N TYR A 88 -0.10 -6.57 -7.54
CA TYR A 88 0.41 -7.65 -6.69
C TYR A 88 1.92 -7.73 -6.61
N PHE A 89 2.38 -8.34 -5.51
CA PHE A 89 3.74 -8.82 -5.32
C PHE A 89 3.74 -10.32 -5.09
N LYS A 90 4.71 -10.99 -5.71
CA LYS A 90 5.02 -12.40 -5.44
C LYS A 90 5.70 -12.53 -4.07
N PRO A 91 5.70 -13.73 -3.44
CA PRO A 91 6.27 -13.90 -2.11
C PRO A 91 7.73 -13.43 -1.97
N ASN A 92 8.56 -13.63 -2.99
CA ASN A 92 9.94 -13.16 -2.98
C ASN A 92 10.04 -11.62 -2.98
N GLU A 93 9.17 -10.93 -3.73
CA GLU A 93 9.12 -9.47 -3.78
C GLU A 93 8.61 -8.90 -2.45
N VAL A 94 7.63 -9.55 -1.82
CA VAL A 94 7.15 -9.21 -0.47
C VAL A 94 8.29 -9.27 0.55
N HIS A 95 9.14 -10.31 0.49
CA HIS A 95 10.33 -10.42 1.35
C HIS A 95 11.34 -9.29 1.12
N GLU A 96 11.60 -8.94 -0.15
CA GLU A 96 12.51 -7.84 -0.51
C GLU A 96 11.98 -6.51 0.05
N ILE A 97 10.70 -6.22 -0.18
CA ILE A 97 10.04 -5.00 0.28
C ILE A 97 10.05 -4.93 1.81
N TYR A 98 9.69 -5.99 2.53
CA TYR A 98 9.76 -6.02 3.99
C TYR A 98 11.19 -5.74 4.50
N ASN A 99 12.20 -6.32 3.86
CA ASN A 99 13.60 -6.11 4.25
C ASN A 99 14.08 -4.66 4.05
N GLU A 100 13.47 -3.92 3.13
CA GLU A 100 13.70 -2.49 2.94
C GLU A 100 12.86 -1.65 3.92
N LEU A 101 11.56 -1.93 4.04
CA LEU A 101 10.64 -1.23 4.94
C LEU A 101 11.14 -1.26 6.39
N LYS A 102 11.59 -2.41 6.89
CA LYS A 102 12.07 -2.53 8.27
C LYS A 102 13.32 -1.70 8.59
N ARG A 103 14.00 -1.14 7.58
CA ARG A 103 15.12 -0.20 7.77
C ARG A 103 14.63 1.22 8.07
N VAL A 104 13.38 1.52 7.72
CA VAL A 104 12.69 2.76 8.04
C VAL A 104 11.72 2.44 9.17
N ALA A 105 12.19 2.52 10.41
CA ALA A 105 11.33 2.33 11.56
C ALA A 105 10.23 3.41 11.61
N PRO A 106 9.07 3.17 12.24
CA PRO A 106 8.02 4.20 12.37
C PRO A 106 8.52 5.53 12.95
N GLU A 107 9.46 5.49 13.89
CA GLU A 107 10.08 6.68 14.46
C GLU A 107 10.93 7.45 13.43
N GLU A 108 11.61 6.72 12.54
CA GLU A 108 12.38 7.34 11.46
C GLU A 108 11.46 7.94 10.41
N LEU A 109 10.35 7.28 10.07
CA LEU A 109 9.33 7.87 9.19
C LEU A 109 8.72 9.13 9.82
N ALA A 110 8.51 9.13 11.14
CA ALA A 110 8.01 10.27 11.89
C ALA A 110 8.96 11.48 11.85
N ASN A 111 10.27 11.25 11.74
CA ASN A 111 11.26 12.33 11.57
C ASN A 111 11.20 12.98 10.19
N ARG A 112 10.67 12.28 9.18
CA ARG A 112 10.50 12.81 7.81
C ARG A 112 9.21 13.60 7.63
N PHE A 113 8.29 13.53 8.59
CA PHE A 113 7.04 14.27 8.53
C PHE A 113 7.29 15.77 8.54
N ASP A 114 6.86 16.43 7.46
CA ASP A 114 6.76 17.89 7.37
C ASP A 114 5.40 18.25 6.75
N VAL A 115 4.53 18.85 7.58
CA VAL A 115 3.19 19.24 7.18
C VAL A 115 3.19 20.29 6.05
N ASN A 116 4.21 21.14 5.99
CA ASN A 116 4.30 22.16 4.95
C ASN A 116 4.67 21.51 3.62
N GLU A 117 5.59 20.54 3.63
CA GLU A 117 5.98 19.81 2.43
C GLU A 117 4.84 18.96 1.88
N LEU A 118 4.14 18.21 2.74
CA LEU A 118 2.95 17.45 2.36
C LEU A 118 1.89 18.34 1.68
N ASN A 119 1.61 19.51 2.26
CA ASN A 119 0.64 20.43 1.70
C ASN A 119 1.15 21.18 0.46
N ARG A 120 2.46 21.47 0.38
CA ARG A 120 3.09 22.15 -0.76
C ARG A 120 3.06 21.27 -2.00
N HIS A 121 3.23 19.97 -1.82
CA HIS A 121 3.16 18.96 -2.86
C HIS A 121 1.74 18.45 -3.15
N GLU A 122 0.73 19.05 -2.50
CA GLU A 122 -0.69 18.68 -2.69
C GLU A 122 -0.95 17.18 -2.46
N ILE A 123 -0.25 16.58 -1.50
CA ILE A 123 -0.38 15.16 -1.18
C ILE A 123 -1.83 14.84 -0.83
N TYR A 124 -2.38 13.78 -1.44
CA TYR A 124 -3.75 13.27 -1.22
C TYR A 124 -4.03 13.15 0.28
N PRO A 125 -5.21 13.55 0.82
CA PRO A 125 -6.53 13.56 0.18
C PRO A 125 -6.94 14.80 -0.63
N MET A 126 -6.09 15.85 -0.70
CA MET A 126 -6.28 17.12 -1.45
C MET A 126 -7.51 17.96 -1.05
N ASN A 127 -8.64 17.35 -0.70
CA ASN A 127 -9.85 18.03 -0.22
C ASN A 127 -9.77 18.47 1.26
N LYS A 128 -8.75 17.97 1.98
CA LYS A 128 -8.40 18.34 3.35
C LYS A 128 -6.89 18.55 3.36
N ARG A 129 -6.44 19.68 3.91
CA ARG A 129 -5.02 19.94 4.16
C ARG A 129 -4.55 19.10 5.33
N TRP A 130 -3.31 18.61 5.25
CA TRP A 130 -2.61 17.97 6.35
C TRP A 130 -2.37 18.98 7.48
N SER A 131 -2.45 18.51 8.72
CA SER A 131 -2.15 19.24 9.95
C SER A 131 -1.18 18.44 10.80
N GLU A 132 -0.55 19.08 11.79
CA GLU A 132 0.35 18.39 12.74
C GLU A 132 -0.33 17.22 13.46
N ASN A 133 -1.64 17.31 13.70
CA ASN A 133 -2.43 16.26 14.35
C ASN A 133 -2.59 15.00 13.48
N ASP A 134 -2.34 15.10 12.17
CA ASP A 134 -2.44 13.96 11.27
C ASP A 134 -1.13 13.14 11.22
N LYS A 135 -0.07 13.59 11.91
CA LYS A 135 1.22 12.87 11.99
C LYS A 135 1.04 11.47 12.57
N GLU A 136 0.40 11.36 13.74
CA GLU A 136 0.19 10.07 14.41
C GLU A 136 -0.59 9.11 13.50
N TYR A 137 -1.62 9.59 12.80
CA TYR A 137 -2.37 8.82 11.84
C TYR A 137 -1.51 8.22 10.71
N LEU A 138 -0.59 8.99 10.12
CA LEU A 138 0.32 8.46 9.09
C LEU A 138 1.28 7.41 9.65
N ILE A 139 1.81 7.63 10.85
CA ILE A 139 2.80 6.74 11.46
C ILE A 139 2.17 5.44 11.97
N GLU A 140 0.98 5.50 12.55
CA GLU A 140 0.23 4.31 12.97
C GLU A 140 -0.13 3.42 11.78
N ASN A 141 -0.65 4.01 10.70
CA ASN A 141 -0.95 3.26 9.49
C ASN A 141 0.29 2.66 8.83
N TYR A 142 1.41 3.38 8.85
CA TYR A 142 2.68 2.82 8.39
C TYR A 142 3.15 1.65 9.25
N ASP A 143 3.02 1.75 10.57
CA ASP A 143 3.39 0.67 11.48
C ASP A 143 2.51 -0.58 11.29
N PHE A 144 1.21 -0.39 11.04
CA PHE A 144 0.33 -1.49 10.64
C PHE A 144 0.79 -2.12 9.32
N LEU A 145 1.10 -1.31 8.31
CA LEU A 145 1.59 -1.80 7.03
C LEU A 145 2.91 -2.56 7.16
N LEU A 146 3.86 -2.06 7.94
CA LEU A 146 5.14 -2.71 8.19
C LEU A 146 4.95 -4.09 8.83
N ARG A 147 4.11 -4.18 9.87
CA ARG A 147 3.76 -5.46 10.52
C ARG A 147 3.03 -6.40 9.57
N TYR A 148 2.22 -5.86 8.67
CA TYR A 148 1.49 -6.63 7.69
C TYR A 148 2.42 -7.26 6.63
N TYR A 149 3.40 -6.49 6.13
CA TYR A 149 4.48 -7.02 5.29
C TYR A 149 5.36 -8.04 6.03
N GLU A 150 5.61 -7.86 7.32
CA GLU A 150 6.37 -8.82 8.13
C GLU A 150 5.68 -10.18 8.20
N ILE A 151 4.38 -10.20 8.48
CA ILE A 151 3.58 -11.44 8.53
C ILE A 151 3.57 -12.11 7.16
N ALA A 152 3.32 -11.34 6.10
CA ALA A 152 3.28 -11.87 4.73
C ALA A 152 4.62 -12.50 4.33
N ALA A 153 5.73 -11.80 4.60
CA ALA A 153 7.07 -12.32 4.36
C ALA A 153 7.32 -13.59 5.17
N THR A 154 7.06 -13.57 6.48
CA THR A 154 7.27 -14.73 7.37
C THR A 154 6.51 -15.97 6.93
N ASN A 155 5.29 -15.79 6.43
CA ASN A 155 4.44 -16.87 5.96
C ASN A 155 4.66 -17.25 4.48
N ASN A 156 5.58 -16.59 3.79
CA ASN A 156 5.81 -16.74 2.35
C ASN A 156 4.54 -16.56 1.51
N GLU A 157 3.76 -15.54 1.89
CA GLU A 157 2.53 -15.12 1.23
C GLU A 157 2.82 -14.08 0.14
N ALA A 158 1.93 -14.02 -0.84
CA ALA A 158 1.84 -12.93 -1.80
C ALA A 158 1.00 -11.79 -1.23
N MET A 159 1.10 -10.61 -1.85
CA MET A 159 0.34 -9.43 -1.48
C MET A 159 -0.44 -8.90 -2.68
N LEU A 160 -1.74 -8.62 -2.52
CA LEU A 160 -2.50 -7.76 -3.42
C LEU A 160 -2.56 -6.34 -2.85
N LEU A 161 -2.57 -5.36 -3.74
CA LEU A 161 -2.65 -3.94 -3.43
C LEU A 161 -3.82 -3.35 -4.22
N PHE A 162 -4.63 -2.53 -3.57
CA PHE A 162 -5.80 -1.97 -4.19
C PHE A 162 -6.07 -0.54 -3.73
N ILE A 163 -6.37 0.34 -4.68
CA ILE A 163 -6.85 1.71 -4.42
C ILE A 163 -8.25 1.85 -5.00
N ASN A 164 -9.21 2.24 -4.16
CA ASN A 164 -10.65 2.31 -4.49
C ASN A 164 -11.40 3.45 -3.78
#